data_AF-C7Z4D4-F1
#
_entry.id   AF-C7Z4D4-F1
#
_cell.length_a   1.000
_cell.length_b   1.000
_cell.length_c   1.000
_cell.angle_alpha   90.00
_cell.angle_beta   90.00
_cell.angle_gamma   90.00
#
_symmetry.space_group_name_H-M   'P 1'
#
loop_
_entity.id
_entity.type
_entity.pdbx_description
1 polymer ?
#
loop_
_entity_poly.entity_id
_entity_poly.type
_entity_poly.pdbx_seq_one_letter_code
_entity_poly.pdbx_strand_id
1 'polypeptide(L)'
;MGDAELRAQVAQGLLGVYGQGDGQGESDASGSIYSGDEIDTAEDDQQSSLKRPAEEDPAPRVFKRHKGVLNTDYLNLLNIDIKDAAQRVCVVDEEGVLDASQIGLTLWSTLEKKLFFEALARLGQGDLPGIASRIGTKSEVEVNHYLHVLQRAQLLRQREVRRSAIEFPEHPAAIELSQQCCHALEEAADAISVRQERKEEQREESKWGECWDITPKIARQLDNGENREGQNLPFSTLFHLPTWLGLSERIFMNSSIPSENWNFIDNNPPSMWATTFEDFHSLAVSITRRLVQTTIFLSMSRIRAKKEVMPSTRDIIRVEDVETAVVSLGLKRNSLRFWNKCARRLRLEVYNEPPSRDEEADQEALSYDQIESDLPGREDKAKRALEPSMVEDLSDLSNEEVIDDSDFETAMVASREEEAAINREAMEILQFSAADFPETYRKKESLKNRIATERRQEQYAEEGDQHVSRQAEAEMWDLLQKKPPIEMPKMYQPGSAQRTTLDVESIFPIGRDWRTQTRYRSEWESK
;
A
#
# COMPACT_ATOMS: atom_id res chain seq x y z
N MET A 1 -11.43 40.89 -3.61
CA MET A 1 -10.97 41.13 -5.00
C MET A 1 -9.48 41.41 -4.89
N GLY A 2 -8.63 40.64 -5.58
CA GLY A 2 -7.23 40.45 -5.19
C GLY A 2 -7.06 39.25 -4.25
N ASP A 3 -6.79 38.09 -4.87
CA ASP A 3 -6.01 36.94 -4.34
C ASP A 3 -5.92 35.82 -5.42
N ALA A 4 -6.89 35.78 -6.35
CA ALA A 4 -6.95 34.82 -7.45
C ALA A 4 -5.91 35.04 -8.58
N GLU A 5 -5.22 36.18 -8.59
CA GLU A 5 -4.43 36.65 -9.75
C GLU A 5 -2.92 36.33 -9.64
N LEU A 6 -2.48 35.79 -8.50
CA LEU A 6 -1.07 35.47 -8.19
C LEU A 6 -0.71 33.97 -8.35
N ARG A 7 -1.64 33.16 -8.89
CA ARG A 7 -1.40 31.72 -9.18
C ARG A 7 -1.36 31.38 -10.69
N ALA A 8 -1.37 32.38 -11.57
CA ALA A 8 -1.49 32.21 -13.01
C ALA A 8 -0.16 32.38 -13.81
N GLN A 9 1.00 32.49 -13.15
CA GLN A 9 2.29 32.81 -13.81
C GLN A 9 3.31 31.65 -13.93
N VAL A 10 2.89 30.39 -13.72
CA VAL A 10 3.77 29.21 -13.84
C VAL A 10 3.36 28.28 -15.01
N ALA A 11 2.32 28.66 -15.78
CA ALA A 11 1.68 27.79 -16.77
C ALA A 11 1.77 28.26 -18.24
N GLN A 12 2.64 29.22 -18.57
CA GLN A 12 2.88 29.67 -19.95
C GLN A 12 4.38 29.87 -20.21
N GLY A 13 4.98 28.95 -20.96
CA GLY A 13 6.41 28.98 -21.28
C GLY A 13 6.89 27.95 -22.32
N LEU A 14 5.99 27.18 -22.94
CA LEU A 14 6.32 26.15 -23.93
C LEU A 14 5.24 26.06 -25.01
N LEU A 15 5.41 26.82 -26.11
CA LEU A 15 4.97 26.45 -27.46
C LEU A 15 5.43 27.46 -28.52
N GLY A 16 6.20 26.99 -29.51
CA GLY A 16 6.26 27.58 -30.85
C GLY A 16 7.29 28.69 -31.13
N VAL A 17 8.38 28.33 -31.82
CA VAL A 17 8.75 28.92 -33.13
C VAL A 17 9.24 27.79 -34.03
N TYR A 18 8.70 27.67 -35.25
CA TYR A 18 9.27 26.87 -36.34
C TYR A 18 10.20 27.75 -37.18
N GLY A 19 11.34 27.21 -37.63
CA GLY A 19 12.24 27.87 -38.58
C GLY A 19 12.95 26.84 -39.46
N GLN A 20 12.94 27.06 -40.78
CA GLN A 20 13.54 26.16 -41.77
C GLN A 20 15.02 26.49 -42.01
N GLY A 21 15.79 25.49 -42.44
CA GLY A 21 17.17 25.67 -42.92
C GLY A 21 17.72 24.37 -43.50
N ASP A 22 17.73 24.26 -44.83
CA ASP A 22 18.33 23.12 -45.55
C ASP A 22 19.87 23.17 -45.51
N GLY A 23 20.52 22.01 -45.57
CA GLY A 23 21.98 21.90 -45.62
C GLY A 23 22.47 20.48 -45.91
N GLN A 24 22.81 20.21 -47.18
CA GLN A 24 23.46 18.96 -47.61
C GLN A 24 24.96 18.97 -47.26
N GLY A 25 25.56 17.79 -47.05
CA GLY A 25 26.99 17.69 -46.75
C GLY A 25 27.48 16.26 -46.62
N GLU A 26 27.66 15.56 -47.74
CA GLU A 26 28.42 14.31 -47.81
C GLU A 26 29.92 14.59 -47.71
N SER A 27 30.68 13.75 -47.00
CA SER A 27 32.10 13.53 -47.30
C SER A 27 32.56 12.15 -46.82
N ASP A 28 33.56 11.61 -47.52
CA ASP A 28 33.86 10.19 -47.58
C ASP A 28 35.29 9.86 -47.08
N ALA A 29 35.51 8.58 -46.81
CA ALA A 29 36.79 7.85 -46.95
C ALA A 29 38.13 8.34 -46.31
N SER A 30 38.62 7.51 -45.36
CA SER A 30 39.85 6.69 -45.48
C SER A 30 41.28 7.30 -45.36
N GLY A 31 42.24 6.44 -44.97
CA GLY A 31 43.71 6.71 -44.87
C GLY A 31 44.18 7.00 -43.43
N SER A 32 44.97 6.21 -42.68
CA SER A 32 45.90 5.07 -42.90
C SER A 32 47.41 5.42 -43.05
N ILE A 33 48.26 4.48 -42.59
CA ILE A 33 49.73 4.33 -42.76
C ILE A 33 50.66 4.89 -41.63
N TYR A 34 51.31 3.92 -40.94
CA TYR A 34 52.71 3.79 -40.40
C TYR A 34 53.69 4.99 -40.43
N SER A 35 54.67 5.13 -39.51
CA SER A 35 55.65 4.14 -38.96
C SER A 35 56.04 4.50 -37.49
N GLY A 36 56.81 3.74 -36.69
CA GLY A 36 57.72 2.60 -36.92
C GLY A 36 59.18 3.06 -37.10
N ASP A 37 60.20 2.64 -36.34
CA ASP A 37 60.28 1.75 -35.16
C ASP A 37 61.14 2.45 -34.05
N GLU A 38 61.91 1.93 -33.07
CA GLU A 38 62.53 0.65 -32.63
C GLU A 38 62.41 0.59 -31.06
N ILE A 39 62.45 -0.50 -30.26
CA ILE A 39 63.08 -1.85 -30.23
C ILE A 39 64.50 -1.91 -29.57
N ASP A 40 64.57 -2.40 -28.32
CA ASP A 40 65.66 -3.24 -27.76
C ASP A 40 65.12 -4.14 -26.61
N THR A 41 65.77 -5.27 -26.29
CA THR A 41 65.10 -6.47 -25.72
C THR A 41 65.78 -7.13 -24.51
N ALA A 42 64.97 -7.81 -23.68
CA ALA A 42 65.42 -8.87 -22.77
C ALA A 42 64.34 -9.96 -22.59
N GLU A 43 64.76 -11.21 -22.81
CA GLU A 43 64.04 -12.50 -22.84
C GLU A 43 63.04 -12.70 -21.67
N ASP A 44 61.79 -13.16 -21.83
CA ASP A 44 61.18 -14.28 -22.60
C ASP A 44 61.14 -15.60 -21.81
N ASP A 45 59.94 -16.01 -21.38
CA ASP A 45 59.64 -17.33 -20.82
C ASP A 45 58.18 -17.72 -21.16
N GLN A 46 57.99 -18.51 -22.21
CA GLN A 46 56.69 -18.76 -22.84
C GLN A 46 56.00 -20.01 -22.29
N GLN A 47 54.80 -19.84 -21.71
CA GLN A 47 53.76 -20.87 -21.77
C GLN A 47 52.43 -20.31 -22.28
N SER A 48 51.77 -21.12 -23.12
CA SER A 48 50.81 -20.65 -24.11
C SER A 48 49.37 -20.65 -23.63
N SER A 49 48.75 -19.46 -23.73
CA SER A 49 47.37 -19.23 -24.17
C SER A 49 46.36 -20.38 -24.02
N LEU A 50 45.60 -20.40 -22.91
CA LEU A 50 44.27 -21.02 -22.90
C LEU A 50 43.23 -20.09 -22.27
N LYS A 51 42.34 -19.59 -23.14
CA LYS A 51 40.97 -19.10 -22.89
C LYS A 51 40.78 -18.07 -21.76
N ARG A 52 40.28 -16.89 -22.15
CA ARG A 52 39.53 -16.01 -21.25
C ARG A 52 38.42 -16.84 -20.56
N PRO A 53 38.16 -16.68 -19.26
CA PRO A 53 36.83 -16.88 -18.74
C PRO A 53 35.89 -15.98 -19.55
N ALA A 54 34.74 -16.49 -19.99
CA ALA A 54 33.62 -15.59 -20.18
C ALA A 54 33.25 -15.08 -18.79
N GLU A 55 32.95 -13.79 -18.65
CA GLU A 55 32.06 -13.38 -17.57
C GLU A 55 30.74 -14.08 -17.85
N GLU A 56 30.33 -14.97 -16.94
CA GLU A 56 28.97 -15.51 -16.98
C GLU A 56 28.05 -14.30 -16.76
N ASP A 57 27.24 -13.95 -17.77
CA ASP A 57 26.22 -12.90 -17.63
C ASP A 57 25.42 -13.21 -16.36
N PRO A 58 25.57 -12.41 -15.28
CA PRO A 58 25.05 -12.80 -13.99
C PRO A 58 23.53 -12.82 -14.09
N ALA A 59 22.93 -13.98 -13.78
CA ALA A 59 21.50 -14.21 -13.94
C ALA A 59 20.71 -13.01 -13.38
N PRO A 60 19.71 -12.49 -14.13
CA PRO A 60 19.11 -11.18 -13.87
C PRO A 60 18.65 -11.10 -12.41
N ARG A 61 19.21 -10.14 -11.68
CA ARG A 61 18.96 -10.00 -10.25
C ARG A 61 17.48 -9.75 -10.03
N VAL A 62 16.82 -10.71 -9.38
CA VAL A 62 15.36 -10.79 -9.21
C VAL A 62 14.75 -9.51 -8.62
N PHE A 63 15.53 -8.73 -7.88
CA PHE A 63 15.10 -7.48 -7.23
C PHE A 63 15.65 -6.19 -7.87
N LYS A 64 16.41 -6.27 -8.97
CA LYS A 64 16.99 -5.08 -9.63
C LYS A 64 16.16 -4.67 -10.84
N ARG A 65 15.47 -3.53 -10.71
CA ARG A 65 14.53 -2.99 -11.69
C ARG A 65 15.03 -3.04 -13.14
N HIS A 66 14.19 -3.52 -14.05
CA HIS A 66 14.53 -3.75 -15.43
C HIS A 66 14.43 -2.48 -16.31
N LYS A 67 15.36 -2.34 -17.25
CA LYS A 67 15.44 -1.18 -18.17
C LYS A 67 14.56 -1.37 -19.42
N GLY A 68 13.24 -1.25 -19.26
CA GLY A 68 12.27 -1.40 -20.35
C GLY A 68 12.10 -0.17 -21.25
N VAL A 69 11.28 -0.31 -22.30
CA VAL A 69 10.81 0.80 -23.17
C VAL A 69 9.80 1.66 -22.40
N LEU A 70 9.75 2.97 -22.65
CA LEU A 70 8.73 3.82 -22.02
C LEU A 70 7.39 3.59 -22.73
N ASN A 71 6.42 3.04 -22.00
CA ASN A 71 5.03 3.10 -22.41
C ASN A 71 4.40 4.43 -21.91
N THR A 72 3.85 5.24 -22.81
CA THR A 72 3.24 6.53 -22.49
C THR A 72 1.84 6.42 -21.91
N ASP A 73 1.14 5.33 -22.20
CA ASP A 73 -0.29 5.19 -21.96
C ASP A 73 -0.52 4.57 -20.57
N TYR A 74 0.35 3.63 -20.19
CA TYR A 74 0.57 3.22 -18.80
C TYR A 74 1.06 4.39 -17.92
N LEU A 75 1.92 5.28 -18.44
CA LEU A 75 2.27 6.52 -17.73
C LEU A 75 1.07 7.47 -17.59
N ASN A 76 0.15 7.52 -18.58
CA ASN A 76 -1.07 8.31 -18.48
C ASN A 76 -2.03 7.72 -17.43
N LEU A 77 -2.21 6.39 -17.39
CA LEU A 77 -2.99 5.67 -16.37
C LEU A 77 -2.46 5.97 -14.95
N LEU A 78 -1.15 5.80 -14.72
CA LEU A 78 -0.51 6.13 -13.46
C LEU A 78 -0.71 7.61 -13.06
N ASN A 79 -0.72 8.53 -14.04
CA ASN A 79 -1.01 9.94 -13.83
C ASN A 79 -2.51 10.26 -13.63
N ILE A 80 -3.43 9.31 -13.82
CA ILE A 80 -4.82 9.42 -13.39
C ILE A 80 -4.92 8.94 -11.94
N ASP A 81 -4.40 7.74 -11.63
CA ASP A 81 -4.40 7.17 -10.28
C ASP A 81 -3.76 8.10 -9.24
N ILE A 82 -2.65 8.75 -9.58
CA ILE A 82 -1.99 9.75 -8.72
C ILE A 82 -2.90 10.96 -8.43
N LYS A 83 -3.70 11.41 -9.40
CA LYS A 83 -4.64 12.54 -9.21
C LYS A 83 -5.84 12.13 -8.37
N ASP A 84 -6.37 10.94 -8.59
CA ASP A 84 -7.52 10.40 -7.86
C ASP A 84 -7.15 10.09 -6.40
N ALA A 85 -5.95 9.53 -6.17
CA ALA A 85 -5.40 9.33 -4.83
C ALA A 85 -5.13 10.66 -4.11
N ALA A 86 -4.60 11.67 -4.81
CA ALA A 86 -4.36 13.01 -4.25
C ALA A 86 -5.67 13.76 -3.93
N GLN A 87 -6.69 13.63 -4.76
CA GLN A 87 -8.04 14.16 -4.52
C GLN A 87 -8.84 13.33 -3.50
N ARG A 88 -8.43 12.07 -3.27
CA ARG A 88 -9.11 11.03 -2.48
C ARG A 88 -10.47 10.61 -3.02
N VAL A 89 -10.71 10.86 -4.30
CA VAL A 89 -11.96 10.56 -5.02
C VAL A 89 -11.61 9.85 -6.31
N CYS A 90 -12.17 8.66 -6.54
CA CYS A 90 -12.25 8.11 -7.88
C CYS A 90 -13.64 8.40 -8.43
N VAL A 91 -13.74 9.40 -9.32
CA VAL A 91 -14.96 9.59 -10.10
C VAL A 91 -14.85 8.70 -11.33
N VAL A 92 -15.23 7.42 -11.16
CA VAL A 92 -15.63 6.62 -12.32
C VAL A 92 -16.83 7.33 -12.95
N ASP A 93 -16.82 7.46 -14.27
CA ASP A 93 -17.99 7.91 -15.02
C ASP A 93 -18.99 6.76 -15.19
N GLU A 94 -19.57 6.36 -14.05
CA GLU A 94 -20.69 5.42 -13.97
C GLU A 94 -21.83 5.85 -14.90
N GLU A 95 -22.47 4.88 -15.56
CA GLU A 95 -23.62 5.07 -16.46
C GLU A 95 -24.91 5.42 -15.71
N GLY A 96 -24.91 6.57 -15.03
CA GLY A 96 -26.03 7.06 -14.25
C GLY A 96 -25.84 8.51 -13.80
N VAL A 97 -26.54 9.44 -14.44
CA VAL A 97 -26.64 10.82 -13.95
C VAL A 97 -27.52 10.84 -12.70
N LEU A 98 -26.90 10.80 -11.53
CA LEU A 98 -27.58 10.94 -10.24
C LEU A 98 -28.15 12.35 -10.08
N ASP A 99 -29.42 12.53 -10.48
CA ASP A 99 -30.14 13.81 -10.40
C ASP A 99 -30.05 14.48 -9.02
N ALA A 100 -30.00 15.81 -9.00
CA ALA A 100 -30.05 16.58 -7.76
C ALA A 100 -31.41 16.42 -7.07
N SER A 101 -31.43 16.31 -5.74
CA SER A 101 -32.68 16.10 -4.97
C SER A 101 -32.68 16.85 -3.64
N GLN A 102 -33.85 17.35 -3.25
CA GLN A 102 -34.08 17.83 -1.89
C GLN A 102 -34.48 16.68 -0.97
N ILE A 103 -33.83 16.57 0.19
CA ILE A 103 -34.12 15.59 1.24
C ILE A 103 -34.31 16.35 2.56
N GLY A 104 -35.56 16.37 3.04
CA GLY A 104 -35.97 17.25 4.13
C GLY A 104 -35.76 18.73 3.76
N LEU A 105 -34.89 19.41 4.52
CA LEU A 105 -34.47 20.79 4.26
C LEU A 105 -33.13 20.89 3.51
N THR A 106 -32.50 19.76 3.20
CA THR A 106 -31.15 19.69 2.61
C THR A 106 -31.23 19.51 1.10
N LEU A 107 -30.42 20.27 0.34
CA LEU A 107 -30.25 20.08 -1.10
C LEU A 107 -29.00 19.22 -1.34
N TRP A 108 -29.17 18.15 -2.12
CA TRP A 108 -28.09 17.27 -2.56
C TRP A 108 -27.89 17.43 -4.06
N SER A 109 -26.78 18.04 -4.45
CA SER A 109 -26.34 18.15 -5.84
C SER A 109 -25.86 16.80 -6.38
N THR A 110 -25.75 16.71 -7.71
CA THR A 110 -25.26 15.51 -8.41
C THR A 110 -23.85 15.11 -7.95
N LEU A 111 -22.96 16.11 -7.76
CA LEU A 111 -21.59 15.91 -7.27
C LEU A 111 -21.55 15.43 -5.82
N GLU A 112 -22.34 16.03 -4.91
CA GLU A 112 -22.39 15.59 -3.52
C GLU A 112 -22.91 14.15 -3.39
N LYS A 113 -23.79 13.70 -4.30
CA LYS A 113 -24.21 12.31 -4.39
C LYS A 113 -23.09 11.39 -4.86
N LYS A 114 -22.37 11.73 -5.94
CA LYS A 114 -21.20 10.94 -6.39
C LYS A 114 -20.17 10.82 -5.25
N LEU A 115 -19.85 11.91 -4.56
CA LEU A 115 -18.94 11.91 -3.40
C LEU A 115 -19.46 11.10 -2.21
N PHE A 116 -20.78 11.13 -1.94
CA PHE A 116 -21.38 10.32 -0.88
C PHE A 116 -21.29 8.81 -1.17
N PHE A 117 -21.58 8.38 -2.40
CA PHE A 117 -21.52 6.94 -2.74
C PHE A 117 -20.06 6.45 -2.84
N GLU A 118 -19.13 7.26 -3.37
CA GLU A 118 -17.69 7.00 -3.33
C GLU A 118 -17.17 6.81 -1.90
N ALA A 119 -17.58 7.72 -1.00
CA ALA A 119 -17.21 7.67 0.41
C ALA A 119 -17.79 6.44 1.11
N LEU A 120 -19.05 6.11 0.82
CA LEU A 120 -19.76 4.95 1.37
C LEU A 120 -19.13 3.63 0.91
N ALA A 121 -18.68 3.53 -0.33
CA ALA A 121 -18.00 2.35 -0.86
C ALA A 121 -16.61 2.14 -0.21
N ARG A 122 -15.88 3.23 0.07
CA ARG A 122 -14.50 3.17 0.61
C ARG A 122 -14.41 3.11 2.14
N LEU A 123 -15.38 3.67 2.86
CA LEU A 123 -15.37 3.73 4.33
C LEU A 123 -16.44 2.84 4.98
N GLY A 124 -17.47 2.44 4.22
CA GLY A 124 -18.64 1.74 4.73
C GLY A 124 -19.59 2.64 5.54
N GLN A 125 -20.79 2.12 5.81
CA GLN A 125 -21.87 2.84 6.52
C GLN A 125 -21.47 3.41 7.90
N GLY A 126 -20.47 2.84 8.56
CA GLY A 126 -20.13 3.16 9.95
C GLY A 126 -19.39 4.49 10.15
N ASP A 127 -18.62 4.96 9.16
CA ASP A 127 -17.76 6.14 9.31
C ASP A 127 -18.46 7.43 8.85
N LEU A 128 -19.49 7.82 9.60
CA LEU A 128 -20.19 9.10 9.40
C LEU A 128 -19.25 10.32 9.35
N PRO A 129 -18.25 10.50 10.24
CA PRO A 129 -17.35 11.66 10.18
C PRO A 129 -16.40 11.59 8.98
N GLY A 130 -15.91 10.41 8.58
CA GLY A 130 -15.11 10.25 7.38
C GLY A 130 -15.89 10.53 6.09
N ILE A 131 -17.14 10.09 5.99
CA ILE A 131 -18.03 10.39 4.86
C ILE A 131 -18.33 11.90 4.81
N ALA A 132 -18.69 12.52 5.93
CA ALA A 132 -18.92 13.97 6.00
C ALA A 132 -17.66 14.76 5.61
N SER A 133 -16.47 14.32 6.07
CA SER A 133 -15.18 14.94 5.72
C SER A 133 -14.80 14.80 4.25
N ARG A 134 -15.25 13.74 3.54
CA ARG A 134 -15.04 13.58 2.09
C ARG A 134 -15.97 14.47 1.26
N ILE A 135 -17.23 14.62 1.68
CA ILE A 135 -18.21 15.48 0.99
C ILE A 135 -17.89 16.98 1.24
N GLY A 136 -17.45 17.33 2.45
CA GLY A 136 -17.00 18.68 2.85
C GLY A 136 -18.11 19.74 2.99
N THR A 137 -19.23 19.59 2.29
CA THR A 137 -20.39 20.49 2.29
C THR A 137 -21.57 20.02 3.16
N LYS A 138 -21.49 18.81 3.72
CA LYS A 138 -22.57 18.14 4.48
C LYS A 138 -22.06 17.69 5.84
N SER A 139 -22.87 17.91 6.88
CA SER A 139 -22.60 17.46 8.25
C SER A 139 -22.96 15.99 8.47
N GLU A 140 -22.39 15.38 9.52
CA GLU A 140 -22.65 13.99 9.94
C GLU A 140 -24.16 13.68 10.07
N VAL A 141 -24.95 14.64 10.56
CA VAL A 141 -26.40 14.51 10.73
C VAL A 141 -27.12 14.44 9.38
N GLU A 142 -26.68 15.20 8.39
CA GLU A 142 -27.26 15.20 7.03
C GLU A 142 -26.86 13.93 6.28
N VAL A 143 -25.61 13.49 6.42
CA VAL A 143 -25.10 12.20 5.90
C VAL A 143 -25.89 11.03 6.48
N ASN A 144 -26.09 11.00 7.80
CA ASN A 144 -26.90 9.95 8.45
C ASN A 144 -28.39 10.03 8.05
N HIS A 145 -28.93 11.24 7.85
CA HIS A 145 -30.29 11.41 7.34
C HIS A 145 -30.45 10.84 5.93
N TYR A 146 -29.47 11.05 5.04
CA TYR A 146 -29.45 10.48 3.69
C TYR A 146 -29.38 8.95 3.73
N LEU A 147 -28.50 8.38 4.57
CA LEU A 147 -28.41 6.93 4.82
C LEU A 147 -29.73 6.32 5.27
N HIS A 148 -30.41 6.93 6.26
CA HIS A 148 -31.72 6.47 6.72
C HIS A 148 -32.82 6.57 5.66
N VAL A 149 -32.74 7.54 4.75
CA VAL A 149 -33.68 7.65 3.61
C VAL A 149 -33.45 6.51 2.60
N LEU A 150 -32.20 6.16 2.29
CA LEU A 150 -31.88 5.00 1.45
C LEU A 150 -32.34 3.69 2.08
N GLN A 151 -31.99 3.44 3.35
CA GLN A 151 -32.40 2.25 4.11
C GLN A 151 -33.93 2.11 4.15
N ARG A 152 -34.67 3.21 4.40
CA ARG A 152 -36.13 3.20 4.38
C ARG A 152 -36.70 2.90 2.99
N ALA A 153 -36.11 3.43 1.92
CA ALA A 153 -36.54 3.16 0.55
C ALA A 153 -36.30 1.69 0.16
N GLN A 154 -35.20 1.09 0.61
CA GLN A 154 -34.88 -0.34 0.44
C GLN A 154 -35.91 -1.22 1.15
N LEU A 155 -36.20 -0.95 2.44
CA LEU A 155 -37.20 -1.69 3.23
C LEU A 155 -38.62 -1.59 2.65
N LEU A 156 -39.00 -0.44 2.10
CA LEU A 156 -40.29 -0.28 1.41
C LEU A 156 -40.34 -1.10 0.11
N ARG A 157 -39.30 -1.03 -0.73
CA ARG A 157 -39.21 -1.82 -1.98
C ARG A 157 -39.28 -3.33 -1.72
N GLN A 158 -38.58 -3.82 -0.69
CA GLN A 158 -38.63 -5.24 -0.29
C GLN A 158 -40.05 -5.68 0.07
N ARG A 159 -40.81 -4.84 0.77
CA ARG A 159 -42.22 -5.11 1.16
C ARG A 159 -43.19 -5.05 -0.02
N GLU A 160 -43.02 -4.08 -0.93
CA GLU A 160 -43.94 -3.84 -2.04
C GLU A 160 -43.71 -4.76 -3.24
N VAL A 161 -42.46 -5.14 -3.52
CA VAL A 161 -42.08 -5.86 -4.75
C VAL A 161 -41.63 -7.31 -4.47
N ARG A 162 -41.36 -7.68 -3.21
CA ARG A 162 -40.74 -8.97 -2.80
C ARG A 162 -39.48 -9.33 -3.61
N ARG A 163 -38.75 -8.31 -4.09
CA ARG A 163 -37.53 -8.41 -4.91
C ARG A 163 -36.47 -7.45 -4.40
N SER A 164 -35.20 -7.80 -4.57
CA SER A 164 -34.09 -6.88 -4.40
C SER A 164 -34.10 -5.79 -5.49
N ALA A 165 -33.28 -4.75 -5.34
CA ALA A 165 -33.07 -3.75 -6.38
C ALA A 165 -32.01 -4.17 -7.41
N ILE A 166 -31.14 -5.09 -7.01
CA ILE A 166 -29.99 -5.69 -7.71
C ILE A 166 -30.02 -7.17 -7.30
N GLU A 167 -29.99 -8.10 -8.24
CA GLU A 167 -29.83 -9.54 -7.94
C GLU A 167 -28.35 -9.96 -7.92
N PHE A 168 -28.03 -11.17 -7.43
CA PHE A 168 -26.63 -11.65 -7.40
C PHE A 168 -25.94 -11.54 -8.78
N PRO A 169 -26.56 -11.98 -9.90
CA PRO A 169 -26.07 -11.76 -11.28
C PRO A 169 -25.87 -10.32 -11.77
N GLU A 170 -26.26 -9.32 -10.97
CA GLU A 170 -26.27 -7.89 -11.36
C GLU A 170 -25.27 -7.05 -10.56
N HIS A 171 -24.43 -7.69 -9.75
CA HIS A 171 -23.30 -7.02 -9.10
C HIS A 171 -22.20 -6.73 -10.15
N PRO A 172 -21.41 -5.65 -9.99
CA PRO A 172 -20.28 -5.38 -10.86
C PRO A 172 -19.28 -6.55 -10.85
N ALA A 173 -18.88 -6.98 -12.04
CA ALA A 173 -18.05 -8.15 -12.23
C ALA A 173 -16.70 -8.08 -11.51
N ALA A 174 -16.24 -9.20 -10.95
CA ALA A 174 -14.89 -9.34 -10.45
C ALA A 174 -13.91 -9.38 -11.63
N ILE A 175 -12.94 -8.45 -11.63
CA ILE A 175 -11.92 -8.34 -12.69
C ILE A 175 -10.62 -8.98 -12.20
N GLU A 176 -10.27 -10.12 -12.78
CA GLU A 176 -8.96 -10.75 -12.63
C GLU A 176 -8.09 -10.49 -13.86
N LEU A 177 -6.77 -10.36 -13.66
CA LEU A 177 -5.78 -10.23 -14.73
C LEU A 177 -4.82 -11.43 -14.69
N SER A 178 -4.46 -11.98 -15.84
CA SER A 178 -3.49 -13.09 -15.86
C SER A 178 -2.12 -12.68 -15.29
N GLN A 179 -1.42 -13.63 -14.68
CA GLN A 179 -0.05 -13.41 -14.19
C GLN A 179 0.93 -12.92 -15.29
N GLN A 180 0.63 -13.22 -16.56
CA GLN A 180 1.39 -12.74 -17.72
C GLN A 180 1.15 -11.24 -17.97
N CYS A 181 -0.10 -10.78 -17.82
CA CYS A 181 -0.46 -9.37 -17.86
C CYS A 181 0.18 -8.61 -16.68
N CYS A 182 0.08 -9.16 -15.46
CA CYS A 182 0.70 -8.57 -14.26
C CYS A 182 2.23 -8.38 -14.42
N HIS A 183 2.95 -9.40 -14.89
CA HIS A 183 4.40 -9.26 -15.17
C HIS A 183 4.69 -8.21 -16.26
N ALA A 184 3.83 -8.07 -17.27
CA ALA A 184 3.99 -7.06 -18.31
C ALA A 184 3.71 -5.63 -17.82
N LEU A 185 2.84 -5.47 -16.80
CA LEU A 185 2.63 -4.23 -16.04
C LEU A 185 3.82 -3.91 -15.13
N GLU A 186 4.36 -4.89 -14.42
CA GLU A 186 5.58 -4.74 -13.59
C GLU A 186 6.77 -4.25 -14.44
N GLU A 187 6.98 -4.83 -15.62
CA GLU A 187 8.03 -4.38 -16.56
C GLU A 187 7.82 -2.93 -17.04
N ALA A 188 6.56 -2.49 -17.22
CA ALA A 188 6.23 -1.12 -17.58
C ALA A 188 6.42 -0.13 -16.41
N ALA A 189 6.10 -0.56 -15.18
CA ALA A 189 6.34 0.20 -13.96
C ALA A 189 7.84 0.38 -13.69
N ASP A 190 8.63 -0.67 -13.84
CA ASP A 190 10.10 -0.61 -13.78
C ASP A 190 10.67 0.34 -14.83
N ALA A 191 10.18 0.27 -16.07
CA ALA A 191 10.60 1.15 -17.15
C ALA A 191 10.32 2.64 -16.87
N ILE A 192 9.24 2.96 -16.14
CA ILE A 192 8.99 4.32 -15.64
C ILE A 192 9.91 4.63 -14.45
N SER A 193 10.01 3.72 -13.49
CA SER A 193 10.77 3.92 -12.24
C SER A 193 12.25 4.22 -12.50
N VAL A 194 12.93 3.44 -13.33
CA VAL A 194 14.35 3.67 -13.67
C VAL A 194 14.57 4.98 -14.47
N ARG A 195 13.52 5.50 -15.14
CA ARG A 195 13.57 6.83 -15.80
C ARG A 195 13.30 7.97 -14.83
N GLN A 196 12.50 7.75 -13.78
CA GLN A 196 12.30 8.72 -12.70
C GLN A 196 13.57 8.83 -11.84
N GLU A 197 14.12 7.69 -11.43
CA GLU A 197 15.39 7.55 -10.70
C GLU A 197 16.50 8.35 -11.40
N ARG A 198 16.72 8.16 -12.70
CA ARG A 198 17.70 8.95 -13.47
C ARG A 198 17.43 10.47 -13.50
N LYS A 199 16.17 10.90 -13.49
CA LYS A 199 15.81 12.33 -13.41
C LYS A 199 16.00 12.92 -12.01
N GLU A 200 16.15 12.06 -11.01
CA GLU A 200 16.46 12.44 -9.63
C GLU A 200 17.98 12.44 -9.42
N GLU A 201 18.71 11.41 -9.89
CA GLU A 201 20.18 11.42 -10.03
C GLU A 201 20.67 12.73 -10.67
N GLN A 202 20.16 13.07 -11.87
CA GLN A 202 20.55 14.28 -12.61
C GLN A 202 20.20 15.59 -11.86
N ARG A 203 19.18 15.58 -11.01
CA ARG A 203 18.77 16.76 -10.21
C ARG A 203 19.69 16.95 -9.00
N GLU A 204 20.06 15.85 -8.35
CA GLU A 204 21.00 15.86 -7.23
C GLU A 204 22.42 16.18 -7.72
N GLU A 205 22.88 15.60 -8.83
CA GLU A 205 24.14 15.94 -9.50
C GLU A 205 24.19 17.44 -9.86
N SER A 206 23.11 17.98 -10.44
CA SER A 206 22.98 19.41 -10.75
C SER A 206 22.95 20.32 -9.51
N LYS A 207 22.67 19.78 -8.31
CA LYS A 207 22.58 20.53 -7.04
C LYS A 207 23.87 20.46 -6.23
N TRP A 208 24.59 19.33 -6.27
CA TRP A 208 25.69 18.99 -5.36
C TRP A 208 27.03 18.68 -6.05
N GLY A 209 27.12 18.67 -7.39
CA GLY A 209 28.36 18.34 -8.10
C GLY A 209 28.86 16.94 -7.78
N GLU A 210 30.19 16.75 -7.67
CA GLU A 210 30.80 15.42 -7.39
C GLU A 210 30.30 14.78 -6.07
N CYS A 211 29.73 15.55 -5.15
CA CYS A 211 29.30 15.08 -3.83
C CYS A 211 27.83 14.62 -3.75
N TRP A 212 27.12 14.49 -4.88
CA TRP A 212 25.68 14.19 -4.89
C TRP A 212 25.33 12.83 -4.28
N ASP A 213 26.11 11.78 -4.56
CA ASP A 213 25.97 10.44 -3.96
C ASP A 213 27.10 10.17 -2.97
N ILE A 214 26.77 10.11 -1.68
CA ILE A 214 27.78 9.92 -0.62
C ILE A 214 28.03 8.43 -0.43
N THR A 215 28.89 7.90 -1.29
CA THR A 215 29.45 6.54 -1.17
C THR A 215 30.36 6.40 0.07
N PRO A 216 30.65 5.17 0.55
CA PRO A 216 31.61 4.94 1.63
C PRO A 216 33.05 5.42 1.36
N LYS A 217 33.40 5.75 0.11
CA LYS A 217 34.68 6.38 -0.27
C LYS A 217 34.63 7.89 -0.01
N ILE A 218 33.58 8.56 -0.50
CA ILE A 218 33.36 10.01 -0.35
C ILE A 218 33.14 10.37 1.12
N ALA A 219 32.37 9.57 1.86
CA ALA A 219 32.18 9.74 3.31
C ALA A 219 33.50 9.81 4.09
N ARG A 220 34.48 8.94 3.77
CA ARG A 220 35.80 8.95 4.43
C ARG A 220 36.66 10.15 4.04
N GLN A 221 36.52 10.65 2.81
CA GLN A 221 37.23 11.85 2.35
C GLN A 221 36.69 13.10 3.04
N LEU A 222 35.36 13.23 3.14
CA LEU A 222 34.71 14.33 3.85
C LEU A 222 35.04 14.33 5.35
N ASP A 223 35.00 13.18 6.03
CA ASP A 223 35.39 13.04 7.44
C ASP A 223 36.90 13.33 7.67
N ASN A 224 37.76 13.03 6.69
CA ASN A 224 39.19 13.41 6.70
C ASN A 224 39.43 14.91 6.43
N GLY A 225 38.40 15.66 6.03
CA GLY A 225 38.53 17.08 5.64
C GLY A 225 38.98 17.32 4.20
N GLU A 226 39.03 16.29 3.34
CA GLU A 226 39.34 16.39 1.90
C GLU A 226 38.14 16.95 1.10
N ASN A 227 37.75 18.19 1.41
CA ASN A 227 36.63 18.86 0.75
C ASN A 227 37.03 19.39 -0.63
N ARG A 228 36.76 18.59 -1.67
CA ARG A 228 37.35 18.71 -3.03
C ARG A 228 37.04 20.02 -3.77
N GLU A 229 35.87 20.62 -3.55
CA GLU A 229 35.38 21.76 -4.34
C GLU A 229 35.16 23.04 -3.51
N GLY A 230 35.45 23.03 -2.21
CA GLY A 230 35.15 24.15 -1.32
C GLY A 230 33.65 24.36 -1.06
N GLN A 231 32.79 23.44 -1.50
CA GLN A 231 31.37 23.40 -1.12
C GLN A 231 31.25 23.28 0.40
N ASN A 232 30.61 24.24 1.07
CA ASN A 232 30.43 24.17 2.52
C ASN A 232 29.24 23.26 2.86
N LEU A 233 29.49 21.96 2.98
CA LEU A 233 28.49 20.94 3.37
C LEU A 233 28.27 21.00 4.90
N PRO A 234 27.17 21.58 5.43
CA PRO A 234 27.01 21.76 6.86
C PRO A 234 26.80 20.42 7.60
N PHE A 235 26.25 19.42 6.92
CA PHE A 235 25.92 18.13 7.51
C PHE A 235 27.16 17.31 7.91
N SER A 236 28.29 17.41 7.21
CA SER A 236 29.53 16.70 7.56
C SER A 236 30.18 17.24 8.84
N THR A 237 29.86 18.49 9.23
CA THR A 237 30.30 19.06 10.52
C THR A 237 29.50 18.53 11.72
N LEU A 238 28.33 17.92 11.47
CA LEU A 238 27.40 17.43 12.49
C LEU A 238 27.34 15.90 12.56
N PHE A 239 27.59 15.20 11.45
CA PHE A 239 27.43 13.76 11.31
C PHE A 239 28.70 13.07 10.81
N HIS A 240 29.12 12.03 11.52
CA HIS A 240 30.18 11.10 11.08
C HIS A 240 29.60 10.18 9.99
N LEU A 241 29.84 10.52 8.72
CA LEU A 241 29.14 9.95 7.57
C LEU A 241 29.36 8.43 7.42
N PRO A 242 30.57 7.85 7.67
CA PRO A 242 30.79 6.41 7.61
C PRO A 242 29.96 5.61 8.63
N THR A 243 29.58 6.19 9.78
CA THR A 243 28.68 5.51 10.72
C THR A 243 27.25 5.46 10.21
N TRP A 244 26.76 6.52 9.56
CA TRP A 244 25.44 6.51 8.93
C TRP A 244 25.34 5.48 7.81
N LEU A 245 26.35 5.40 6.94
CA LEU A 245 26.40 4.36 5.90
C LEU A 245 26.54 2.96 6.49
N GLY A 246 27.37 2.78 7.53
CA GLY A 246 27.50 1.50 8.25
C GLY A 246 26.21 1.05 8.96
N LEU A 247 25.35 1.98 9.42
CA LEU A 247 24.01 1.66 9.91
C LEU A 247 23.08 1.22 8.77
N SER A 248 23.22 1.80 7.57
CA SER A 248 22.48 1.36 6.38
C SER A 248 22.90 -0.06 5.97
N GLU A 249 24.20 -0.26 5.75
CA GLU A 249 24.86 -1.51 5.36
C GLU A 249 24.54 -2.69 6.29
N ARG A 250 24.45 -2.47 7.61
CA ARG A 250 24.42 -3.56 8.61
C ARG A 250 23.10 -3.70 9.37
N ILE A 251 22.26 -2.67 9.38
CA ILE A 251 21.04 -2.63 10.20
C ILE A 251 19.80 -2.31 9.37
N PHE A 252 19.81 -1.26 8.53
CA PHE A 252 18.58 -0.84 7.85
C PHE A 252 18.28 -1.57 6.54
N MET A 253 19.31 -2.04 5.82
CA MET A 253 19.16 -2.74 4.54
C MET A 253 19.71 -4.17 4.58
N ASN A 254 19.70 -4.83 5.76
CA ASN A 254 20.31 -6.14 5.99
C ASN A 254 19.35 -7.14 6.65
N SER A 255 18.08 -7.13 6.21
CA SER A 255 17.06 -8.10 6.61
C SER A 255 17.43 -9.53 6.18
N SER A 256 16.87 -10.56 6.83
CA SER A 256 16.93 -11.94 6.31
C SER A 256 16.04 -12.17 5.08
N ILE A 257 15.13 -11.24 4.77
CA ILE A 257 14.34 -11.27 3.52
C ILE A 257 15.22 -10.75 2.37
N PRO A 258 15.43 -11.54 1.28
CA PRO A 258 16.28 -11.10 0.16
C PRO A 258 15.86 -9.79 -0.52
N SER A 259 14.56 -9.49 -0.61
CA SER A 259 14.05 -8.23 -1.18
C SER A 259 14.25 -7.01 -0.27
N GLU A 260 14.56 -7.20 1.01
CA GLU A 260 14.88 -6.15 2.00
C GLU A 260 16.39 -6.08 2.29
N ASN A 261 17.23 -6.83 1.55
CA ASN A 261 18.66 -6.94 1.79
C ASN A 261 19.49 -6.47 0.59
N TRP A 262 20.34 -5.46 0.79
CA TRP A 262 21.07 -4.76 -0.27
C TRP A 262 21.94 -5.69 -1.13
N ASN A 263 22.49 -6.76 -0.56
CA ASN A 263 23.38 -7.70 -1.24
C ASN A 263 22.71 -8.39 -2.45
N PHE A 264 21.41 -8.65 -2.38
CA PHE A 264 20.64 -9.28 -3.46
C PHE A 264 20.16 -8.27 -4.51
N ILE A 265 20.14 -6.99 -4.18
CA ILE A 265 19.67 -5.91 -5.06
C ILE A 265 20.84 -5.41 -5.93
N ASP A 266 21.98 -5.04 -5.35
CA ASP A 266 23.13 -4.51 -6.10
C ASP A 266 24.50 -4.94 -5.55
N ASN A 267 25.56 -4.72 -6.33
CA ASN A 267 26.95 -4.97 -5.93
C ASN A 267 27.56 -3.82 -5.11
N ASN A 268 26.99 -2.62 -5.18
CA ASN A 268 27.53 -1.47 -4.46
C ASN A 268 27.03 -1.47 -3.00
N PRO A 269 27.91 -1.20 -2.01
CA PRO A 269 27.47 -1.01 -0.63
C PRO A 269 26.58 0.24 -0.54
N PRO A 270 25.58 0.29 0.36
CA PRO A 270 24.65 1.41 0.44
C PRO A 270 25.33 2.78 0.54
N SER A 271 24.94 3.69 -0.36
CA SER A 271 25.22 5.12 -0.33
C SER A 271 23.98 5.89 0.13
N MET A 272 24.09 7.22 0.27
CA MET A 272 22.94 8.11 0.47
C MET A 272 23.19 9.46 -0.22
N TRP A 273 22.13 10.05 -0.78
CA TRP A 273 22.24 11.34 -1.47
C TRP A 273 22.52 12.50 -0.49
N ALA A 274 23.22 13.53 -0.97
CA ALA A 274 23.55 14.71 -0.16
C ALA A 274 22.30 15.48 0.32
N THR A 275 21.19 15.52 -0.43
CA THR A 275 19.92 16.08 0.07
C THR A 275 19.39 15.31 1.28
N THR A 276 19.56 13.98 1.34
CA THR A 276 19.14 13.20 2.51
C THR A 276 19.91 13.61 3.78
N PHE A 277 21.21 13.91 3.66
CA PHE A 277 22.00 14.45 4.76
C PHE A 277 21.67 15.93 5.09
N GLU A 278 21.33 16.76 4.09
CA GLU A 278 20.80 18.10 4.30
C GLU A 278 19.48 18.09 5.09
N ASP A 279 18.57 17.17 4.76
CA ASP A 279 17.30 16.98 5.47
C ASP A 279 17.53 16.49 6.91
N PHE A 280 18.39 15.50 7.13
CA PHE A 280 18.74 15.06 8.49
C PHE A 280 19.39 16.19 9.31
N HIS A 281 20.25 17.01 8.72
CA HIS A 281 20.87 18.16 9.37
C HIS A 281 19.82 19.22 9.71
N SER A 282 18.94 19.55 8.77
CA SER A 282 17.85 20.50 8.94
C SER A 282 16.85 20.05 10.02
N LEU A 283 16.55 18.76 10.07
CA LEU A 283 15.72 18.14 11.10
C LEU A 283 16.40 18.20 12.48
N ALA A 284 17.68 17.83 12.57
CA ALA A 284 18.44 17.88 13.81
C ALA A 284 18.54 19.31 14.37
N VAL A 285 18.86 20.30 13.52
CA VAL A 285 18.90 21.73 13.89
C VAL A 285 17.51 22.24 14.27
N SER A 286 16.44 21.83 13.58
CA SER A 286 15.05 22.20 13.89
C SER A 286 14.57 21.64 15.25
N ILE A 287 14.88 20.38 15.56
CA ILE A 287 14.49 19.75 16.82
C ILE A 287 15.31 20.31 17.99
N THR A 288 16.63 20.40 17.85
CA THR A 288 17.51 20.94 18.91
C THR A 288 17.21 22.41 19.21
N ARG A 289 16.98 23.25 18.18
CA ARG A 289 16.58 24.66 18.37
C ARG A 289 15.27 24.78 19.15
N ARG A 290 14.24 23.99 18.80
CA ARG A 290 12.97 23.96 19.55
C ARG A 290 13.17 23.51 21.00
N LEU A 291 13.89 22.41 21.22
CA LEU A 291 14.16 21.88 22.57
C LEU A 291 14.90 22.90 23.45
N VAL A 292 15.93 23.56 22.91
CA VAL A 292 16.69 24.60 23.63
C VAL A 292 15.81 25.81 23.92
N GLN A 293 15.03 26.30 22.96
CA GLN A 293 14.12 27.43 23.15
C GLN A 293 13.04 27.15 24.21
N THR A 294 12.39 25.98 24.16
CA THR A 294 11.39 25.57 25.15
C THR A 294 12.01 25.38 26.53
N THR A 295 13.22 24.80 26.64
CA THR A 295 13.96 24.68 27.91
C THR A 295 14.30 26.06 28.50
N ILE A 296 14.76 27.01 27.68
CA ILE A 296 15.06 28.38 28.11
C ILE A 296 13.78 29.09 28.56
N PHE A 297 12.66 28.92 27.85
CA PHE A 297 11.37 29.51 28.24
C PHE A 297 10.86 28.96 29.59
N LEU A 298 10.84 27.64 29.76
CA LEU A 298 10.36 26.98 30.98
C LEU A 298 11.25 27.30 32.20
N SER A 299 12.57 27.23 32.04
CA SER A 299 13.51 27.60 33.09
C SER A 299 13.40 29.07 33.48
N MET A 300 13.27 30.01 32.52
CA MET A 300 12.99 31.42 32.82
C MET A 300 11.67 31.61 33.58
N SER A 301 10.62 30.90 33.19
CA SER A 301 9.32 30.95 33.87
C SER A 301 9.43 30.52 35.34
N ARG A 302 10.04 29.35 35.58
CA ARG A 302 10.35 28.84 36.93
C ARG A 302 11.22 29.81 37.74
N ILE A 303 12.24 30.39 37.11
CA ILE A 303 13.16 31.34 37.75
C ILE A 303 12.42 32.61 38.20
N ARG A 304 11.54 33.17 37.36
CA ARG A 304 10.75 34.37 37.70
C ARG A 304 9.80 34.10 38.86
N ALA A 305 8.94 33.10 38.74
CA ALA A 305 7.99 32.72 39.78
C ALA A 305 8.69 32.36 41.11
N LYS A 306 9.87 31.74 41.07
CA LYS A 306 10.64 31.44 42.29
C LYS A 306 11.39 32.66 42.85
N LYS A 307 11.81 33.63 42.03
CA LYS A 307 12.42 34.89 42.51
C LYS A 307 11.43 35.79 43.24
N GLU A 308 10.15 35.76 42.88
CA GLU A 308 9.07 36.47 43.59
C GLU A 308 8.93 35.98 45.05
N VAL A 309 9.10 34.66 45.29
CA VAL A 309 9.03 34.05 46.63
C VAL A 309 10.39 34.05 47.34
N MET A 310 11.49 33.89 46.60
CA MET A 310 12.86 33.77 47.10
C MET A 310 13.85 34.53 46.20
N PRO A 311 14.11 35.83 46.48
CA PRO A 311 14.97 36.69 45.65
C PRO A 311 16.41 36.17 45.45
N SER A 312 16.90 35.31 46.35
CA SER A 312 18.22 34.66 46.26
C SER A 312 18.30 33.47 45.28
N THR A 313 17.22 33.20 44.51
CA THR A 313 17.18 32.13 43.51
C THR A 313 18.19 32.38 42.38
N ARG A 314 19.06 31.40 42.14
CA ARG A 314 20.08 31.44 41.07
C ARG A 314 19.49 31.18 39.69
N ASP A 315 20.01 31.89 38.69
CA ASP A 315 19.64 31.76 37.28
C ASP A 315 20.34 30.57 36.62
N ILE A 316 19.85 29.36 36.92
CA ILE A 316 20.42 28.09 36.46
C ILE A 316 19.30 27.22 35.85
N ILE A 317 19.55 26.66 34.66
CA ILE A 317 18.71 25.65 34.00
C ILE A 317 18.92 24.29 34.69
N ARG A 318 17.84 23.56 34.91
CA ARG A 318 17.82 22.24 35.57
C ARG A 318 17.45 21.13 34.59
N VAL A 319 17.81 19.90 34.93
CA VAL A 319 17.32 18.68 34.23
C VAL A 319 15.79 18.65 34.23
N GLU A 320 15.16 19.04 35.35
CA GLU A 320 13.71 19.25 35.50
C GLU A 320 13.10 20.14 34.39
N ASP A 321 13.80 21.22 33.98
CA ASP A 321 13.32 22.12 32.93
C ASP A 321 13.41 21.47 31.54
N VAL A 322 14.45 20.66 31.31
CA VAL A 322 14.68 19.90 30.07
C VAL A 322 13.65 18.78 29.93
N GLU A 323 13.40 18.00 31.00
CA GLU A 323 12.39 16.94 30.99
C GLU A 323 10.99 17.50 30.74
N THR A 324 10.67 18.65 31.33
CA THR A 324 9.41 19.36 31.06
C THR A 324 9.33 19.84 29.62
N ALA A 325 10.44 20.33 29.03
CA ALA A 325 10.50 20.70 27.62
C ALA A 325 10.32 19.49 26.67
N VAL A 326 10.95 18.35 26.96
CA VAL A 326 10.80 17.08 26.21
C VAL A 326 9.34 16.64 26.20
N VAL A 327 8.67 16.62 27.36
CA VAL A 327 7.25 16.25 27.47
C VAL A 327 6.35 17.28 26.77
N SER A 328 6.61 18.58 26.93
CA SER A 328 5.84 19.66 26.29
C SER A 328 5.96 19.66 24.77
N LEU A 329 7.04 19.12 24.20
CA LEU A 329 7.25 18.96 22.76
C LEU A 329 6.78 17.59 22.21
N GLY A 330 6.18 16.74 23.05
CA GLY A 330 5.74 15.40 22.66
C GLY A 330 6.88 14.42 22.35
N LEU A 331 8.12 14.75 22.76
CA LEU A 331 9.30 13.95 22.46
C LEU A 331 9.44 12.76 23.41
N LYS A 332 9.90 11.62 22.87
CA LYS A 332 10.18 10.42 23.68
C LYS A 332 11.44 10.65 24.52
N ARG A 333 11.40 10.29 25.81
CA ARG A 333 12.52 10.44 26.76
C ARG A 333 13.76 9.60 26.38
N ASN A 334 13.56 8.45 25.76
CA ASN A 334 14.65 7.59 25.28
C ASN A 334 14.29 6.92 23.94
N SER A 335 15.32 6.40 23.27
CA SER A 335 15.23 5.58 22.05
C SER A 335 15.56 4.10 22.29
N LEU A 336 15.88 3.70 23.53
CA LEU A 336 16.30 2.33 23.86
C LEU A 336 15.28 1.29 23.39
N ARG A 337 13.98 1.47 23.70
CA ARG A 337 12.93 0.54 23.26
C ARG A 337 12.78 0.43 21.73
N PHE A 338 13.24 1.41 20.96
CA PHE A 338 13.27 1.38 19.48
C PHE A 338 14.48 0.60 18.95
N TRP A 339 15.63 0.69 19.64
CA TRP A 339 16.87 -0.01 19.28
C TRP A 339 16.92 -1.46 19.79
N ASN A 340 16.42 -1.74 21.01
CA ASN A 340 16.30 -3.12 21.51
C ASN A 340 15.46 -3.99 20.56
N LYS A 341 14.36 -3.44 20.06
CA LYS A 341 13.47 -4.11 19.08
C LYS A 341 13.94 -4.01 17.63
N CYS A 342 15.17 -3.53 17.37
CA CYS A 342 15.64 -3.33 15.99
C CYS A 342 15.75 -4.65 15.22
N ALA A 343 16.35 -5.69 15.84
CA ALA A 343 16.51 -7.01 15.22
C ALA A 343 15.17 -7.60 14.77
N ARG A 344 14.16 -7.68 15.66
CA ARG A 344 12.84 -8.22 15.28
C ARG A 344 12.10 -7.35 14.25
N ARG A 345 12.25 -6.01 14.35
CA ARG A 345 11.56 -5.06 13.46
C ARG A 345 12.11 -5.06 12.03
N LEU A 346 13.42 -5.28 11.88
CA LEU A 346 14.12 -5.28 10.59
C LEU A 346 14.55 -6.70 10.17
N ARG A 347 14.02 -7.73 10.86
CA ARG A 347 14.26 -9.17 10.64
C ARG A 347 15.76 -9.51 10.51
N LEU A 348 16.58 -8.95 11.38
CA LEU A 348 18.02 -9.15 11.35
C LEU A 348 18.39 -10.48 12.01
N GLU A 349 19.15 -11.30 11.30
CA GLU A 349 19.89 -12.42 11.88
C GLU A 349 21.10 -11.87 12.64
N VAL A 350 21.20 -12.20 13.93
CA VAL A 350 22.26 -11.72 14.83
C VAL A 350 22.97 -12.92 15.43
N TYR A 351 24.28 -12.97 15.26
CA TYR A 351 25.17 -14.02 15.75
C TYR A 351 26.04 -13.46 16.88
N ASN A 352 26.48 -14.32 17.81
CA ASN A 352 27.38 -13.90 18.90
C ASN A 352 28.75 -13.46 18.36
N GLU A 353 29.26 -14.22 17.40
CA GLU A 353 30.45 -13.89 16.61
C GLU A 353 30.05 -13.98 15.12
N PRO A 354 30.59 -13.14 14.23
CA PRO A 354 30.28 -13.23 12.81
C PRO A 354 30.82 -14.56 12.26
N PRO A 355 30.02 -15.39 11.55
CA PRO A 355 30.50 -16.64 11.00
C PRO A 355 31.67 -16.38 10.05
N SER A 356 32.74 -17.15 10.19
CA SER A 356 33.88 -17.06 9.27
C SER A 356 33.50 -17.65 7.90
N ARG A 357 34.23 -17.26 6.85
CA ARG A 357 33.84 -17.59 5.48
C ARG A 357 34.13 -19.04 5.07
N ASP A 358 34.88 -19.76 5.91
CA ASP A 358 35.44 -21.09 5.66
C ASP A 358 35.00 -22.14 6.70
N GLU A 359 34.18 -21.74 7.69
CA GLU A 359 33.54 -22.64 8.66
C GLU A 359 32.08 -22.87 8.25
N GLU A 360 31.62 -24.13 8.25
CA GLU A 360 30.24 -24.47 7.94
C GLU A 360 29.28 -23.90 9.00
N ALA A 361 28.06 -23.55 8.58
CA ALA A 361 27.16 -22.62 9.28
C ALA A 361 26.42 -23.22 10.50
N ASP A 362 27.14 -23.88 11.40
CA ASP A 362 26.62 -24.50 12.63
C ASP A 362 26.29 -23.48 13.75
N GLN A 363 26.60 -22.19 13.57
CA GLN A 363 26.18 -21.14 14.50
C GLN A 363 24.73 -20.72 14.23
N GLU A 364 23.79 -21.23 15.04
CA GLU A 364 22.40 -20.77 15.02
C GLU A 364 22.29 -19.26 15.35
N ALA A 365 21.45 -18.54 14.61
CA ALA A 365 21.16 -17.14 14.89
C ALA A 365 20.38 -16.98 16.21
N LEU A 366 20.71 -15.94 16.98
CA LEU A 366 20.07 -15.66 18.27
C LEU A 366 18.57 -15.41 18.11
N SER A 367 17.76 -15.96 19.04
CA SER A 367 16.33 -15.68 19.07
C SER A 367 16.06 -14.20 19.41
N TYR A 368 15.06 -13.60 18.75
CA TYR A 368 14.65 -12.22 19.04
C TYR A 368 14.28 -11.97 20.52
N ASP A 369 13.84 -12.99 21.26
CA ASP A 369 13.55 -12.88 22.70
C ASP A 369 14.82 -12.92 23.56
N GLN A 370 15.89 -13.59 23.09
CA GLN A 370 17.23 -13.50 23.69
C GLN A 370 17.83 -12.13 23.41
N ILE A 371 17.89 -11.70 22.13
CA ILE A 371 18.43 -10.40 21.70
C ILE A 371 17.76 -9.23 22.46
N GLU A 372 16.43 -9.24 22.60
CA GLU A 372 15.70 -8.19 23.34
C GLU A 372 15.92 -8.23 24.86
N SER A 373 16.38 -9.36 25.41
CA SER A 373 16.74 -9.51 26.84
C SER A 373 18.20 -9.14 27.11
N ASP A 374 19.11 -9.51 26.20
CA ASP A 374 20.56 -9.33 26.30
C ASP A 374 21.04 -7.94 25.84
N LEU A 375 20.14 -7.15 25.23
CA LEU A 375 20.24 -5.69 25.10
C LEU A 375 19.52 -5.00 26.27
N PRO A 376 20.12 -4.85 27.47
CA PRO A 376 19.40 -4.35 28.64
C PRO A 376 19.00 -2.87 28.49
N GLY A 377 17.70 -2.63 28.29
CA GLY A 377 17.08 -1.36 28.66
C GLY A 377 17.21 -1.19 30.18
N ARG A 378 18.03 -0.21 30.62
CA ARG A 378 18.59 -0.12 31.99
C ARG A 378 17.57 -0.05 33.15
N GLU A 379 16.27 0.08 32.89
CA GLU A 379 15.25 0.41 33.91
C GLU A 379 14.10 -0.64 34.03
N ASP A 380 13.81 -1.43 33.00
CA ASP A 380 12.59 -2.25 32.93
C ASP A 380 12.78 -3.73 33.36
N LYS A 381 13.32 -3.99 34.56
CA LYS A 381 13.35 -5.33 35.20
C LYS A 381 12.19 -5.58 36.17
N ALA A 382 11.01 -5.04 35.90
CA ALA A 382 9.81 -5.25 36.73
C ALA A 382 8.54 -5.42 35.89
N LYS A 383 7.70 -6.40 36.28
CA LYS A 383 6.36 -6.72 35.78
C LYS A 383 6.28 -7.44 34.41
N ARG A 384 6.42 -8.78 34.43
CA ARG A 384 5.73 -9.66 33.47
C ARG A 384 5.45 -11.04 34.09
N ALA A 385 4.19 -11.30 34.45
CA ALA A 385 3.66 -12.59 34.88
C ALA A 385 2.12 -12.56 34.85
N LEU A 386 1.49 -13.74 34.73
CA LEU A 386 0.05 -14.04 34.82
C LEU A 386 -0.83 -13.69 33.59
N GLU A 387 -0.84 -14.63 32.63
CA GLU A 387 -2.06 -15.10 31.95
C GLU A 387 -2.85 -16.04 32.90
N PRO A 388 -4.17 -16.21 32.72
CA PRO A 388 -4.71 -17.58 32.62
C PRO A 388 -5.82 -17.77 31.56
N SER A 389 -6.13 -19.03 31.27
CA SER A 389 -6.87 -19.52 30.10
C SER A 389 -8.40 -19.68 30.25
N MET A 390 -9.09 -19.64 29.10
CA MET A 390 -10.24 -20.46 28.63
C MET A 390 -11.22 -21.12 29.62
N VAL A 391 -12.53 -21.00 29.31
CA VAL A 391 -13.54 -22.08 29.38
C VAL A 391 -14.69 -21.79 28.40
N GLU A 392 -15.38 -22.84 27.94
CA GLU A 392 -16.60 -22.83 27.11
C GLU A 392 -17.84 -23.14 27.96
N ASP A 393 -19.07 -22.83 27.48
CA ASP A 393 -20.20 -23.78 27.23
C ASP A 393 -21.47 -23.03 26.75
N LEU A 394 -22.58 -23.75 26.50
CA LEU A 394 -23.66 -23.44 25.55
C LEU A 394 -25.05 -23.11 26.15
N SER A 395 -26.05 -22.97 25.26
CA SER A 395 -27.53 -23.03 25.45
C SER A 395 -28.24 -21.79 26.02
N ASP A 396 -29.52 -21.49 25.72
CA ASP A 396 -30.44 -21.86 24.62
C ASP A 396 -31.71 -20.95 24.73
N LEU A 397 -32.48 -20.78 23.64
CA LEU A 397 -33.96 -20.88 23.58
C LEU A 397 -34.55 -20.18 22.33
N SER A 398 -35.60 -20.81 21.79
CA SER A 398 -36.22 -20.51 20.49
C SER A 398 -37.47 -19.63 20.55
N ASN A 399 -37.89 -19.13 19.37
CA ASN A 399 -39.30 -18.85 19.05
C ASN A 399 -39.46 -18.69 17.52
N GLU A 400 -40.29 -19.51 16.88
CA GLU A 400 -40.74 -19.32 15.49
C GLU A 400 -42.17 -18.72 15.46
N GLU A 401 -42.46 -17.87 14.46
CA GLU A 401 -43.82 -17.62 13.99
C GLU A 401 -43.94 -18.10 12.53
N VAL A 402 -45.06 -18.74 12.20
CA VAL A 402 -45.29 -19.36 10.88
C VAL A 402 -46.06 -18.40 9.97
N ILE A 403 -45.56 -18.23 8.74
CA ILE A 403 -46.30 -17.62 7.62
C ILE A 403 -46.46 -18.65 6.51
N ASP A 404 -47.67 -18.74 5.98
CA ASP A 404 -48.06 -19.56 4.83
C ASP A 404 -48.04 -18.71 3.56
N ASP A 405 -47.49 -19.25 2.47
CA ASP A 405 -47.68 -18.73 1.12
C ASP A 405 -47.42 -19.84 0.10
N SER A 406 -48.27 -19.97 -0.92
CA SER A 406 -48.20 -21.06 -1.89
C SER A 406 -48.05 -20.51 -3.30
N ASP A 407 -46.97 -20.87 -4.00
CA ASP A 407 -46.86 -20.64 -5.43
C ASP A 407 -46.22 -21.83 -6.16
N PHE A 408 -46.46 -21.92 -7.47
CA PHE A 408 -46.36 -23.16 -8.24
C PHE A 408 -45.12 -23.19 -9.16
N GLU A 409 -44.12 -23.98 -8.76
CA GLU A 409 -42.85 -24.15 -9.48
C GLU A 409 -42.91 -25.25 -10.55
N THR A 410 -42.26 -25.01 -11.71
CA THR A 410 -42.15 -25.98 -12.81
C THR A 410 -40.73 -26.52 -12.92
N ALA A 411 -40.52 -27.77 -12.54
CA ALA A 411 -39.19 -28.40 -12.59
C ALA A 411 -38.69 -28.60 -14.04
N MET A 412 -37.43 -28.25 -14.27
CA MET A 412 -36.69 -28.51 -15.52
C MET A 412 -35.49 -29.42 -15.23
N VAL A 413 -35.09 -30.24 -16.20
CA VAL A 413 -34.15 -31.36 -16.00
C VAL A 413 -32.70 -30.86 -15.91
N ALA A 414 -32.08 -31.09 -14.75
CA ALA A 414 -30.66 -30.84 -14.48
C ALA A 414 -29.76 -32.01 -14.97
N SER A 415 -28.45 -31.81 -15.00
CA SER A 415 -27.50 -32.90 -15.24
C SER A 415 -27.44 -33.86 -14.03
N ARG A 416 -27.20 -35.16 -14.26
CA ARG A 416 -27.09 -36.15 -13.17
C ARG A 416 -25.98 -35.85 -12.16
N GLU A 417 -24.93 -35.14 -12.60
CA GLU A 417 -23.83 -34.68 -11.74
C GLU A 417 -24.19 -33.42 -10.94
N GLU A 418 -24.93 -32.52 -11.57
CA GLU A 418 -25.51 -31.30 -10.98
C GLU A 418 -26.56 -31.66 -9.91
N GLU A 419 -27.47 -32.60 -10.21
CA GLU A 419 -28.35 -33.23 -9.22
C GLU A 419 -27.56 -33.78 -8.02
N ALA A 420 -26.41 -34.43 -8.25
CA ALA A 420 -25.57 -34.96 -7.19
C ALA A 420 -24.78 -33.88 -6.41
N ALA A 421 -24.60 -32.68 -6.96
CA ALA A 421 -24.12 -31.51 -6.23
C ALA A 421 -25.23 -30.92 -5.36
N ILE A 422 -26.38 -30.60 -5.95
CA ILE A 422 -27.58 -30.07 -5.27
C ILE A 422 -28.01 -30.98 -4.11
N ASN A 423 -27.96 -32.31 -4.28
CA ASN A 423 -28.29 -33.27 -3.22
C ASN A 423 -27.29 -33.31 -2.06
N ARG A 424 -26.01 -32.96 -2.26
CA ARG A 424 -25.00 -32.89 -1.20
C ARG A 424 -25.17 -31.62 -0.38
N GLU A 425 -25.24 -30.49 -1.05
CA GLU A 425 -25.44 -29.17 -0.45
C GLU A 425 -26.77 -29.07 0.32
N ALA A 426 -27.86 -29.62 -0.24
CA ALA A 426 -29.13 -29.75 0.47
C ALA A 426 -29.06 -30.70 1.69
N MET A 427 -28.03 -31.53 1.83
CA MET A 427 -27.78 -32.32 3.04
C MET A 427 -26.91 -31.56 4.03
N GLU A 428 -25.90 -30.83 3.54
CA GLU A 428 -25.01 -29.98 4.33
C GLU A 428 -25.79 -28.87 5.06
N ILE A 429 -26.69 -28.17 4.36
CA ILE A 429 -27.60 -27.18 4.94
C ILE A 429 -28.52 -27.81 6.00
N LEU A 430 -29.01 -29.03 5.77
CA LEU A 430 -29.84 -29.77 6.75
C LEU A 430 -29.04 -30.29 7.96
N GLN A 431 -27.71 -30.41 7.85
CA GLN A 431 -26.83 -30.95 8.89
C GLN A 431 -26.17 -29.86 9.75
N PHE A 432 -25.87 -28.70 9.17
CA PHE A 432 -25.07 -27.64 9.81
C PHE A 432 -25.84 -26.33 10.03
N SER A 433 -27.07 -26.19 9.55
CA SER A 433 -27.92 -25.05 9.93
C SER A 433 -28.32 -25.13 11.41
N ALA A 434 -28.35 -23.97 12.07
CA ALA A 434 -28.77 -23.82 13.47
C ALA A 434 -30.31 -23.81 13.66
N ALA A 435 -31.09 -24.09 12.60
CA ALA A 435 -32.56 -24.16 12.66
C ALA A 435 -33.04 -25.62 12.64
N ASP A 436 -33.93 -25.98 13.58
CA ASP A 436 -34.55 -27.31 13.64
C ASP A 436 -35.43 -27.57 12.40
N PHE A 437 -34.90 -28.28 11.41
CA PHE A 437 -35.63 -28.61 10.18
C PHE A 437 -36.67 -29.72 10.41
N PRO A 438 -37.97 -29.49 10.11
CA PRO A 438 -38.92 -30.57 9.95
C PRO A 438 -38.62 -31.32 8.64
N GLU A 439 -38.26 -32.60 8.72
CA GLU A 439 -37.88 -33.48 7.58
C GLU A 439 -39.05 -33.84 6.62
N THR A 440 -39.89 -32.87 6.29
CA THR A 440 -40.98 -33.03 5.31
C THR A 440 -40.40 -33.04 3.90
N TYR A 441 -40.67 -34.11 3.14
CA TYR A 441 -40.23 -34.29 1.74
C TYR A 441 -40.38 -33.01 0.89
N ARG A 442 -41.54 -32.34 0.95
CA ARG A 442 -41.82 -31.08 0.23
C ARG A 442 -40.88 -29.92 0.59
N LYS A 443 -40.48 -29.77 1.85
CA LYS A 443 -39.48 -28.74 2.25
C LYS A 443 -38.11 -29.08 1.68
N LYS A 444 -37.70 -30.36 1.72
CA LYS A 444 -36.43 -30.85 1.14
C LYS A 444 -36.39 -30.74 -0.39
N GLU A 445 -37.54 -30.85 -1.06
CA GLU A 445 -37.69 -30.64 -2.50
C GLU A 445 -37.62 -29.15 -2.87
N SER A 446 -38.33 -28.27 -2.14
CA SER A 446 -38.24 -26.82 -2.35
C SER A 446 -36.83 -26.27 -2.11
N LEU A 447 -36.12 -26.77 -1.09
CA LEU A 447 -34.72 -26.40 -0.82
C LEU A 447 -33.80 -26.72 -2.02
N LYS A 448 -33.94 -27.92 -2.61
CA LYS A 448 -33.17 -28.31 -3.80
C LYS A 448 -33.45 -27.43 -5.02
N ASN A 449 -34.72 -27.05 -5.24
CA ASN A 449 -35.06 -26.17 -6.36
C ASN A 449 -34.41 -24.79 -6.20
N ARG A 450 -34.35 -24.25 -4.98
CA ARG A 450 -33.71 -22.95 -4.67
C ARG A 450 -32.19 -23.01 -4.82
N ILE A 451 -31.56 -24.08 -4.35
CA ILE A 451 -30.14 -24.35 -4.63
C ILE A 451 -29.92 -24.43 -6.16
N ALA A 452 -30.81 -25.08 -6.90
CA ALA A 452 -30.72 -25.16 -8.37
C ALA A 452 -30.97 -23.82 -9.10
N THR A 453 -31.62 -22.84 -8.48
CA THR A 453 -31.71 -21.47 -9.03
C THR A 453 -30.50 -20.63 -8.62
N GLU A 454 -30.05 -20.73 -7.37
CA GLU A 454 -28.87 -20.04 -6.82
C GLU A 454 -27.59 -20.44 -7.58
N ARG A 455 -27.30 -21.73 -7.72
CA ARG A 455 -26.14 -22.22 -8.49
C ARG A 455 -26.16 -21.83 -9.97
N ARG A 456 -27.34 -21.53 -10.54
CA ARG A 456 -27.46 -21.00 -11.91
C ARG A 456 -27.19 -19.50 -11.97
N GLN A 457 -27.54 -18.76 -10.92
CA GLN A 457 -27.15 -17.37 -10.74
C GLN A 457 -25.64 -17.24 -10.48
N GLU A 458 -25.03 -18.17 -9.73
CA GLU A 458 -23.57 -18.30 -9.59
C GLU A 458 -22.88 -18.53 -10.95
N GLN A 459 -23.28 -19.57 -11.69
CA GLN A 459 -22.69 -19.90 -13.00
C GLN A 459 -22.76 -18.74 -14.00
N TYR A 460 -23.90 -18.05 -14.05
CA TYR A 460 -24.05 -16.86 -14.88
C TYR A 460 -23.13 -15.71 -14.43
N ALA A 461 -22.99 -15.50 -13.12
CA ALA A 461 -22.09 -14.48 -12.59
C ALA A 461 -20.62 -14.81 -12.95
N GLU A 462 -20.22 -16.08 -12.84
CA GLU A 462 -18.89 -16.54 -13.24
C GLU A 462 -18.65 -16.37 -14.76
N GLU A 463 -19.63 -16.68 -15.62
CA GLU A 463 -19.55 -16.37 -17.06
C GLU A 463 -19.38 -14.86 -17.32
N GLY A 464 -20.02 -14.01 -16.52
CA GLY A 464 -19.86 -12.56 -16.52
C GLY A 464 -18.48 -12.10 -16.09
N ASP A 465 -18.00 -12.55 -14.93
CA ASP A 465 -16.68 -12.24 -14.37
C ASP A 465 -15.56 -12.64 -15.33
N GLN A 466 -15.62 -13.85 -15.87
CA GLN A 466 -14.63 -14.29 -16.86
C GLN A 466 -14.73 -13.52 -18.19
N HIS A 467 -15.92 -13.06 -18.60
CA HIS A 467 -16.06 -12.19 -19.78
C HIS A 467 -15.41 -10.83 -19.56
N VAL A 468 -15.76 -10.14 -18.46
CA VAL A 468 -15.25 -8.80 -18.15
C VAL A 468 -13.75 -8.83 -17.85
N SER A 469 -13.27 -9.84 -17.12
CA SER A 469 -11.83 -10.08 -16.89
C SER A 469 -11.04 -10.18 -18.20
N ARG A 470 -11.54 -10.97 -19.16
CA ARG A 470 -10.89 -11.10 -20.49
C ARG A 470 -10.98 -9.83 -21.34
N GLN A 471 -12.02 -9.01 -21.17
CA GLN A 471 -12.09 -7.69 -21.82
C GLN A 471 -11.07 -6.73 -21.20
N ALA A 472 -11.05 -6.59 -19.88
CA ALA A 472 -10.12 -5.71 -19.17
C ALA A 472 -8.66 -6.11 -19.40
N GLU A 473 -8.34 -7.41 -19.44
CA GLU A 473 -7.01 -7.88 -19.81
C GLU A 473 -6.67 -7.53 -21.28
N ALA A 474 -7.61 -7.64 -22.22
CA ALA A 474 -7.36 -7.26 -23.62
C ALA A 474 -7.12 -5.75 -23.78
N GLU A 475 -7.89 -4.91 -23.07
CA GLU A 475 -7.68 -3.46 -23.00
C GLU A 475 -6.31 -3.13 -22.36
N MET A 476 -5.90 -3.89 -21.33
CA MET A 476 -4.60 -3.73 -20.68
C MET A 476 -3.43 -4.14 -21.59
N TRP A 477 -3.57 -5.18 -22.41
CA TRP A 477 -2.55 -5.56 -23.40
C TRP A 477 -2.37 -4.50 -24.51
N ASP A 478 -3.47 -3.91 -24.98
CA ASP A 478 -3.43 -2.83 -25.98
C ASP A 478 -2.82 -1.54 -25.38
N LEU A 479 -3.20 -1.17 -24.15
CA LEU A 479 -2.57 -0.10 -23.38
C LEU A 479 -1.06 -0.34 -23.16
N LEU A 480 -0.66 -1.58 -22.89
CA LEU A 480 0.75 -1.98 -22.79
C LEU A 480 1.49 -1.99 -24.14
N GLN A 481 0.78 -1.86 -25.26
CA GLN A 481 1.28 -1.98 -26.63
C GLN A 481 1.99 -3.34 -26.87
N LYS A 482 1.53 -4.39 -26.19
CA LYS A 482 2.08 -5.75 -26.21
C LYS A 482 1.01 -6.75 -26.65
N LYS A 483 1.44 -7.92 -27.12
CA LYS A 483 0.52 -9.03 -27.44
C LYS A 483 0.50 -10.04 -26.29
N PRO A 484 -0.67 -10.61 -25.93
CA PRO A 484 -0.73 -11.69 -24.96
C PRO A 484 0.09 -12.90 -25.47
N PRO A 485 0.86 -13.59 -24.60
CA PRO A 485 1.63 -14.78 -24.99
C PRO A 485 0.77 -15.99 -25.40
N ILE A 486 -0.50 -16.01 -25.02
CA ILE A 486 -1.49 -17.04 -25.35
C ILE A 486 -2.64 -16.37 -26.11
N GLU A 487 -3.15 -17.02 -27.17
CA GLU A 487 -4.32 -16.51 -27.90
C GLU A 487 -5.57 -16.59 -27.03
N MET A 488 -6.11 -15.44 -26.63
CA MET A 488 -7.30 -15.32 -25.80
C MET A 488 -8.52 -15.98 -26.50
N PRO A 489 -9.19 -16.97 -25.88
CA PRO A 489 -10.35 -17.63 -26.49
C PRO A 489 -11.50 -16.65 -26.77
N LYS A 490 -12.06 -16.74 -27.99
CA LYS A 490 -13.25 -15.96 -28.37
C LYS A 490 -14.47 -16.49 -27.64
N MET A 491 -14.89 -15.78 -26.60
CA MET A 491 -16.18 -15.99 -25.94
C MET A 491 -17.23 -15.02 -26.49
N TYR A 492 -18.49 -15.37 -26.30
CA TYR A 492 -19.64 -14.51 -26.56
C TYR A 492 -19.98 -13.76 -25.28
N GLN A 493 -20.66 -12.61 -25.42
CA GLN A 493 -21.28 -11.96 -24.27
C GLN A 493 -22.29 -12.92 -23.62
N PRO A 494 -22.33 -13.02 -22.27
CA PRO A 494 -23.41 -13.74 -21.60
C PRO A 494 -24.77 -13.14 -21.97
N GLY A 495 -25.83 -13.94 -21.84
CA GLY A 495 -27.21 -13.50 -22.12
C GLY A 495 -27.72 -12.47 -21.12
N SER A 496 -29.00 -12.12 -21.15
CA SER A 496 -29.59 -11.35 -20.05
C SER A 496 -29.81 -12.26 -18.82
N ALA A 497 -29.29 -11.86 -17.66
CA ALA A 497 -29.53 -12.50 -16.37
C ALA A 497 -31.00 -12.89 -16.18
N GLN A 498 -31.25 -14.15 -15.81
CA GLN A 498 -32.59 -14.58 -15.42
C GLN A 498 -32.87 -14.12 -13.99
N ARG A 499 -33.68 -13.07 -13.87
CA ARG A 499 -34.15 -12.52 -12.60
C ARG A 499 -35.05 -13.51 -11.86
N THR A 500 -34.72 -13.89 -10.63
CA THR A 500 -35.48 -14.84 -9.80
C THR A 500 -35.68 -14.34 -8.36
N THR A 501 -36.81 -14.75 -7.77
CA THR A 501 -37.12 -14.51 -6.34
C THR A 501 -36.78 -15.71 -5.45
N LEU A 502 -36.01 -16.67 -5.95
CA LEU A 502 -35.82 -17.98 -5.33
C LEU A 502 -34.39 -18.15 -4.82
N ASP A 503 -34.21 -17.65 -3.60
CA ASP A 503 -32.97 -17.62 -2.82
C ASP A 503 -33.10 -18.53 -1.58
N VAL A 504 -32.03 -19.20 -1.14
CA VAL A 504 -32.07 -20.09 0.05
C VAL A 504 -32.26 -19.32 1.36
N GLU A 505 -31.66 -18.13 1.52
CA GLU A 505 -31.91 -17.23 2.66
C GLU A 505 -33.37 -16.75 2.73
N SER A 506 -34.13 -16.82 1.63
CA SER A 506 -35.56 -16.48 1.64
C SER A 506 -36.45 -17.57 2.27
N ILE A 507 -35.92 -18.76 2.59
CA ILE A 507 -36.53 -19.66 3.59
C ILE A 507 -36.01 -19.32 5.01
N PHE A 508 -34.71 -19.00 5.12
CA PHE A 508 -34.01 -18.83 6.41
C PHE A 508 -33.27 -17.48 6.46
N PRO A 509 -33.90 -16.40 6.96
CA PRO A 509 -33.30 -15.07 7.05
C PRO A 509 -32.27 -14.95 8.21
N ILE A 510 -31.46 -15.99 8.39
CA ILE A 510 -30.39 -16.07 9.39
C ILE A 510 -29.29 -15.11 8.96
N GLY A 511 -28.89 -14.18 9.84
CA GLY A 511 -27.74 -13.32 9.61
C GLY A 511 -27.98 -12.05 8.78
N ARG A 512 -29.00 -11.96 7.90
CA ARG A 512 -29.29 -10.74 7.10
C ARG A 512 -29.30 -9.45 7.92
N ASP A 513 -29.88 -9.51 9.11
CA ASP A 513 -30.01 -8.39 10.05
C ASP A 513 -28.97 -8.41 11.19
N TRP A 514 -27.83 -9.12 11.05
CA TRP A 514 -26.87 -9.33 12.15
C TRP A 514 -26.45 -8.02 12.83
N ARG A 515 -26.22 -6.94 12.07
CA ARG A 515 -25.85 -5.61 12.62
C ARG A 515 -26.92 -4.96 13.49
N THR A 516 -28.19 -5.35 13.38
CA THR A 516 -29.28 -4.85 14.24
C THR A 516 -29.48 -5.74 15.47
N GLN A 517 -29.15 -7.03 15.34
CA GLN A 517 -29.28 -8.05 16.40
C GLN A 517 -28.06 -8.03 17.34
N THR A 518 -26.84 -7.90 16.82
CA THR A 518 -25.61 -7.80 17.61
C THR A 518 -25.40 -6.36 18.08
N ARG A 519 -25.78 -6.05 19.32
CA ARG A 519 -25.29 -4.83 19.99
C ARG A 519 -23.84 -5.03 20.39
N TYR A 520 -22.94 -4.24 19.79
CA TYR A 520 -21.58 -4.10 20.30
C TYR A 520 -21.65 -3.63 21.76
N ARG A 521 -21.19 -4.46 22.69
CA ARG A 521 -20.89 -4.06 24.07
C ARG A 521 -19.41 -3.79 24.14
N SER A 522 -19.05 -2.63 24.65
CA SER A 522 -17.66 -2.32 24.92
C SER A 522 -17.14 -3.10 26.13
N GLU A 523 -15.82 -3.30 26.21
CA GLU A 523 -15.16 -4.04 27.31
C GLU A 523 -15.42 -3.43 28.70
N TRP A 524 -15.87 -2.18 28.78
CA TRP A 524 -16.18 -1.48 30.04
C TRP A 524 -17.67 -1.53 30.42
N GLU A 525 -18.56 -2.00 29.54
CA GLU A 525 -19.99 -2.24 29.81
C GLU A 525 -20.28 -3.69 30.28
N SER A 526 -19.28 -4.57 30.20
CA SER A 526 -19.35 -5.96 30.68
C SER A 526 -18.69 -6.09 32.06
N LYS A 527 -19.46 -5.86 33.13
CA LYS A 527 -19.07 -6.01 34.54
C LYS A 527 -20.21 -6.55 35.40
#